data_AF-A0A416VUS8-F1
#
_entry.id   AF-A0A416VUS8-F1
#
_cell.length_a   1.000
_cell.length_b   1.000
_cell.length_c   1.000
_cell.angle_alpha   90.00
_cell.angle_beta   90.00
_cell.angle_gamma   90.00
#
_symmetry.space_group_name_H-M   'P 1'
#
loop_
_entity.id
_entity.type
_entity.pdbx_description
1 polymer ?
#
loop_
_entity_poly.entity_id
_entity_poly.type
_entity_poly.pdbx_seq_one_letter_code
_entity_poly.pdbx_strand_id
1 'polypeptide(L)'
;MFKMINFGSEETPKFHAVVTIMVNGETREVIPAFTDYSFKRKNFEKDKLFKSVDKTKILPTLFCFAESRIFIDEGILLHDYTGRELVDLQDIQIPVMVYLDKADNMNLFGLLNEPLPSVIIPCESVAEAYQKVATTAYLSQGASKDDWVGLGGIVSKDELLIQIRQFGNKYEIGGTTAQGYFGLSANTSLLQSKALVMESSALLGEHRTFEQAENLFKAMVQAFGVRAAQQTRYVKAINTCISQFDMATIMEALKKIGATEKLQIEKSKCDDKIACLQSLIIEQATLLKHSKE
;
A
#
# COMPACT_ATOMS: atom_id res chain seq x y z
N MET A 1 -1.59 -24.88 5.99
CA MET A 1 -0.32 -25.57 6.34
C MET A 1 -0.02 -26.54 5.22
N PHE A 2 1.17 -26.49 4.61
CA PHE A 2 1.52 -27.37 3.49
C PHE A 2 1.68 -28.81 3.95
N LYS A 3 1.38 -29.74 3.04
CA LYS A 3 1.79 -31.13 3.18
C LYS A 3 3.26 -31.23 2.74
N MET A 4 4.14 -31.63 3.66
CA MET A 4 5.53 -31.94 3.33
C MET A 4 5.62 -33.44 3.01
N ILE A 5 6.07 -33.79 1.81
CA ILE A 5 6.22 -35.18 1.37
C ILE A 5 7.71 -35.48 1.17
N ASN A 6 8.18 -36.63 1.67
CA ASN A 6 9.52 -37.14 1.39
C ASN A 6 9.53 -37.88 0.04
N PHE A 7 10.32 -37.40 -0.91
CA PHE A 7 10.58 -38.05 -2.19
C PHE A 7 11.94 -38.75 -2.25
N GLY A 8 12.73 -38.66 -1.18
CA GLY A 8 14.02 -39.34 -1.04
C GLY A 8 13.91 -40.67 -0.31
N SER A 9 15.03 -41.37 -0.19
CA SER A 9 15.14 -42.56 0.66
C SER A 9 15.12 -42.21 2.15
N GLU A 10 15.11 -43.22 3.02
CA GLU A 10 15.27 -43.01 4.47
C GLU A 10 16.66 -42.42 4.82
N GLU A 11 17.69 -42.79 4.06
CA GLU A 11 19.08 -42.35 4.28
C GLU A 11 19.35 -40.96 3.69
N THR A 12 18.63 -40.57 2.64
CA THR A 12 18.74 -39.25 1.99
C THR A 12 17.36 -38.65 1.75
N PRO A 13 16.65 -38.20 2.80
CA PRO A 13 15.29 -37.69 2.66
C PRO A 13 15.25 -36.33 1.92
N LYS A 14 14.32 -36.21 0.97
CA LYS A 14 14.05 -35.01 0.16
C LYS A 14 12.61 -34.54 0.41
N PHE A 15 12.44 -33.69 1.42
CA PHE A 15 11.11 -33.16 1.77
C PHE A 15 10.77 -31.93 0.92
N HIS A 16 9.66 -31.99 0.19
CA HIS A 16 9.12 -30.87 -0.57
C HIS A 16 7.68 -30.55 -0.17
N ALA A 17 7.34 -29.26 -0.25
CA ALA A 17 5.97 -28.80 -0.04
C ALA A 17 5.11 -29.17 -1.25
N VAL A 18 3.98 -29.81 -0.99
CA VAL A 18 2.98 -30.17 -1.98
C VAL A 18 1.70 -29.40 -1.68
N VAL A 19 1.07 -28.88 -2.74
CA VAL A 19 -0.24 -28.24 -2.68
C VAL A 19 -1.21 -28.94 -3.60
N THR A 20 -2.45 -29.03 -3.17
CA THR A 20 -3.56 -29.45 -4.03
C THR A 20 -4.09 -28.23 -4.77
N ILE A 21 -4.14 -28.29 -6.09
CA ILE A 21 -4.71 -27.26 -6.95
C ILE A 21 -5.98 -27.78 -7.63
N MET A 22 -6.91 -26.87 -7.93
CA MET A 22 -8.10 -27.15 -8.74
C MET A 22 -7.95 -26.47 -10.09
N VAL A 23 -7.93 -27.26 -11.17
CA VAL A 23 -7.83 -26.80 -12.56
C VAL A 23 -9.00 -27.39 -13.34
N ASN A 24 -9.81 -26.55 -13.98
CA ASN A 24 -10.98 -26.98 -14.77
C ASN A 24 -11.95 -27.92 -14.02
N GLY A 25 -12.11 -27.75 -12.70
CA GLY A 25 -12.97 -28.58 -11.85
C GLY A 25 -12.33 -29.88 -11.35
N GLU A 26 -11.11 -30.20 -11.78
CA GLU A 26 -10.36 -31.37 -11.33
C GLU A 26 -9.30 -30.98 -10.30
N THR A 27 -9.18 -31.77 -9.24
CA THR A 27 -8.12 -31.58 -8.24
C THR A 27 -6.89 -32.41 -8.57
N ARG A 28 -5.70 -31.83 -8.41
CA ARG A 28 -4.42 -32.53 -8.54
C ARG A 28 -3.39 -31.99 -7.56
N GLU A 29 -2.49 -32.85 -7.10
CA GLU A 29 -1.33 -32.43 -6.30
C GLU A 29 -0.23 -31.89 -7.23
N VAL A 30 0.44 -30.82 -6.82
CA VAL A 30 1.62 -30.25 -7.49
C VAL A 30 2.66 -29.81 -6.47
N ILE A 31 3.93 -29.79 -6.87
CA ILE A 31 4.97 -29.06 -6.15
C ILE A 31 5.06 -27.66 -6.76
N PRO A 32 4.72 -26.60 -6.00
CA PRO A 32 4.87 -25.24 -6.49
C PRO A 32 6.35 -24.89 -6.51
N ALA A 33 6.87 -24.60 -7.70
CA ALA A 33 8.24 -24.17 -7.93
C ALA A 33 8.34 -22.67 -8.09
N PHE A 34 9.48 -22.14 -7.66
CA PHE A 34 9.88 -20.74 -7.70
C PHE A 34 11.28 -20.65 -8.32
N THR A 35 11.67 -19.43 -8.68
CA THR A 35 12.96 -19.17 -9.34
C THR A 35 13.65 -17.99 -8.66
N ASP A 36 14.91 -17.74 -8.99
CA ASP A 36 15.62 -16.53 -8.54
C ASP A 36 14.99 -15.22 -9.05
N TYR A 37 14.14 -15.31 -10.07
CA TYR A 37 13.41 -14.17 -10.63
C TYR A 37 12.01 -14.00 -10.01
N SER A 38 11.60 -14.91 -9.11
CA SER A 38 10.30 -14.82 -8.45
C SER A 38 10.23 -13.63 -7.48
N PHE A 39 9.03 -13.10 -7.29
CA PHE A 39 8.84 -12.00 -6.35
C PHE A 39 9.18 -12.40 -4.91
N LYS A 40 9.92 -11.53 -4.22
CA LYS A 40 10.29 -11.76 -2.83
C LYS A 40 9.04 -11.75 -1.95
N ARG A 41 8.70 -12.91 -1.39
CA ARG A 41 7.61 -13.08 -0.43
C ARG A 41 7.88 -12.31 0.87
N LYS A 42 6.81 -11.80 1.49
CA LYS A 42 6.89 -11.10 2.78
C LYS A 42 7.13 -12.09 3.90
N ASN A 43 8.01 -11.75 4.84
CA ASN A 43 8.12 -12.47 6.10
C ASN A 43 7.16 -11.86 7.14
N PHE A 44 6.14 -12.62 7.53
CA PHE A 44 5.13 -12.20 8.51
C PHE A 44 5.46 -12.59 9.97
N GLU A 45 6.57 -13.26 10.25
CA GLU A 45 6.92 -13.74 11.61
C GLU A 45 6.95 -12.61 12.65
N LYS A 46 7.40 -11.42 12.23
CA LYS A 46 7.52 -10.23 13.09
C LYS A 46 6.32 -9.27 12.95
N ASP A 47 5.35 -9.58 12.10
CA ASP A 47 4.20 -8.73 11.86
C ASP A 47 3.12 -8.98 12.93
N LYS A 48 2.98 -8.03 13.87
CA LYS A 48 1.98 -8.11 14.94
C LYS A 48 0.55 -8.10 14.38
N LEU A 49 0.31 -7.36 13.28
CA LEU A 49 -1.00 -7.22 12.67
C LEU A 49 -1.42 -8.55 12.02
N PHE A 50 -0.48 -9.26 11.39
CA PHE A 50 -0.74 -10.55 10.74
C PHE A 50 -1.38 -11.59 11.67
N LYS A 51 -0.98 -11.61 12.95
CA LYS A 51 -1.58 -12.51 13.95
C LYS A 51 -3.07 -12.23 14.17
N SER A 52 -3.45 -10.95 14.21
CA SER A 52 -4.84 -10.50 14.43
C SER A 52 -5.73 -10.49 13.19
N VAL A 53 -5.18 -10.61 11.98
CA VAL A 53 -6.00 -10.65 10.75
C VAL A 53 -6.91 -11.88 10.75
N ASP A 54 -8.20 -11.68 10.46
CA ASP A 54 -9.15 -12.75 10.19
C ASP A 54 -8.92 -13.31 8.78
N LYS A 55 -8.32 -14.51 8.72
CA LYS A 55 -7.99 -15.17 7.44
C LYS A 55 -9.23 -15.65 6.68
N THR A 56 -10.41 -15.71 7.33
CA THR A 56 -11.66 -16.06 6.66
C THR A 56 -12.18 -14.94 5.75
N LYS A 57 -11.64 -13.72 5.87
CA LYS A 57 -12.00 -12.54 5.06
C LYS A 57 -11.13 -12.36 3.82
N ILE A 58 -10.19 -13.27 3.55
CA ILE A 58 -9.39 -13.23 2.33
C ILE A 58 -10.32 -13.47 1.13
N LEU A 59 -10.30 -12.56 0.16
CA LEU A 59 -11.10 -12.70 -1.06
C LEU A 59 -10.57 -13.87 -1.92
N PRO A 60 -11.45 -14.57 -2.65
CA PRO A 60 -11.04 -15.60 -3.60
C PRO A 60 -10.04 -15.05 -4.63
N THR A 61 -9.12 -15.90 -5.07
CA THR A 61 -8.10 -15.56 -6.07
C THR A 61 -7.76 -16.80 -6.90
N LEU A 62 -7.19 -16.57 -8.08
CA LEU A 62 -6.74 -17.60 -8.99
C LEU A 62 -5.20 -17.64 -9.02
N PHE A 63 -4.64 -18.81 -8.72
CA PHE A 63 -3.20 -19.07 -8.82
C PHE A 63 -2.84 -19.45 -10.26
N CYS A 64 -1.81 -18.82 -10.80
CA CYS A 64 -1.34 -19.10 -12.15
C CYS A 64 -0.07 -19.92 -12.08
N PHE A 65 -0.04 -21.02 -12.82
CA PHE A 65 1.12 -21.89 -12.93
C PHE A 65 1.53 -22.05 -14.39
N ALA A 66 2.81 -22.26 -14.65
CA ALA A 66 3.34 -22.71 -15.92
C ALA A 66 3.98 -24.10 -15.74
N GLU A 67 4.06 -24.85 -16.82
CA GLU A 67 4.81 -26.11 -16.83
C GLU A 67 6.30 -25.82 -16.59
N SER A 68 6.95 -26.62 -15.72
CA SER A 68 8.37 -26.44 -15.38
C SER A 68 9.31 -26.72 -16.55
N ARG A 69 8.86 -27.48 -17.56
CA ARG A 69 9.69 -27.91 -18.70
C ARG A 69 10.41 -26.75 -19.39
N ILE A 70 9.73 -25.66 -19.70
CA ILE A 70 10.35 -24.51 -20.41
C ILE A 70 11.46 -23.87 -19.58
N PHE A 71 11.34 -23.88 -18.25
CA PHE A 71 12.33 -23.32 -17.34
C PHE A 71 13.57 -24.22 -17.27
N ILE A 72 13.35 -25.54 -17.21
CA ILE A 72 14.42 -26.54 -17.21
C ILE A 72 15.18 -26.50 -18.54
N ASP A 73 14.45 -26.48 -19.66
CA ASP A 73 15.03 -26.47 -21.01
C ASP A 73 15.88 -25.20 -21.26
N GLU A 74 15.53 -24.07 -20.65
CA GLU A 74 16.31 -22.82 -20.68
C GLU A 74 17.35 -22.70 -19.55
N GLY A 75 17.55 -23.74 -18.73
CA GLY A 75 18.58 -23.79 -17.69
C GLY A 75 18.29 -22.95 -16.44
N ILE A 76 17.02 -22.68 -16.15
CA ILE A 76 16.58 -21.94 -14.96
C ILE A 76 16.49 -22.88 -13.76
N LEU A 77 17.16 -22.52 -12.67
CA LEU A 77 17.08 -23.24 -11.41
C LEU A 77 15.70 -23.09 -10.76
N LEU A 78 15.15 -24.21 -10.30
CA LEU A 78 13.85 -24.28 -9.63
C LEU A 78 14.04 -24.53 -8.14
N HIS A 79 13.27 -23.83 -7.33
CA HIS A 79 13.27 -23.92 -5.88
C HIS A 79 11.88 -24.27 -5.39
N ASP A 80 11.78 -25.08 -4.34
CA ASP A 80 10.52 -25.35 -3.68
C ASP A 80 10.05 -24.17 -2.82
N TYR A 81 8.87 -24.33 -2.21
CA TYR A 81 8.29 -23.31 -1.33
C TYR A 81 9.22 -22.88 -0.18
N THR A 82 10.10 -23.77 0.29
CA THR A 82 11.06 -23.51 1.38
C THR A 82 12.36 -22.85 0.90
N GLY A 83 12.53 -22.69 -0.42
CA GLY A 83 13.73 -22.14 -1.05
C GLY A 83 14.80 -23.18 -1.36
N ARG A 84 14.53 -24.47 -1.13
CA ARG A 84 15.46 -25.55 -1.48
C ARG A 84 15.41 -25.82 -2.97
N GLU A 85 16.57 -26.02 -3.57
CA GLU A 85 16.68 -26.41 -4.98
C GLU A 85 15.94 -27.73 -5.24
N LEU A 86 15.19 -27.77 -6.32
CA LEU A 86 14.50 -28.95 -6.83
C LEU A 86 15.43 -29.68 -7.80
N VAL A 87 16.11 -30.69 -7.28
CA VAL A 87 17.03 -31.56 -8.04
C VAL A 87 16.37 -32.90 -8.37
N ASP A 88 16.89 -33.60 -9.38
CA ASP A 88 16.45 -34.94 -9.77
C ASP A 88 14.94 -35.04 -10.03
N LEU A 89 14.39 -34.07 -10.78
CA LEU A 89 12.95 -33.94 -11.06
C LEU A 89 12.30 -35.20 -11.66
N GLN A 90 13.09 -36.10 -12.27
CA GLN A 90 12.61 -37.36 -12.82
C GLN A 90 12.17 -38.36 -11.73
N ASP A 91 12.71 -38.25 -10.52
CA ASP A 91 12.36 -39.10 -9.38
C ASP A 91 11.06 -38.62 -8.68
N ILE A 92 10.59 -37.42 -9.03
CA ILE A 92 9.42 -36.80 -8.45
C ILE A 92 8.17 -37.23 -9.23
N GLN A 93 7.32 -38.03 -8.59
CA GLN A 93 6.07 -38.54 -9.19
C GLN A 93 4.94 -37.49 -9.27
N ILE A 94 5.11 -36.35 -8.58
CA ILE A 94 4.15 -35.25 -8.56
C ILE A 94 4.63 -34.15 -9.52
N PRO A 95 3.76 -33.60 -10.38
CA PRO A 95 4.16 -32.52 -11.29
C PRO A 95 4.74 -31.31 -10.55
N VAL A 96 5.93 -30.89 -10.99
CA VAL A 96 6.55 -29.62 -10.58
C VAL A 96 6.04 -28.52 -11.50
N MET A 97 5.40 -27.50 -10.92
CA MET A 97 4.76 -26.42 -11.66
C MET A 97 5.30 -25.08 -11.18
N VAL A 98 5.81 -24.26 -12.10
CA VAL A 98 6.35 -22.95 -11.75
C VAL A 98 5.19 -22.00 -11.49
N TYR A 99 5.14 -21.43 -10.30
CA TYR A 99 4.14 -20.42 -9.96
C TYR A 99 4.50 -19.10 -10.64
N LEU A 100 3.54 -18.55 -11.39
CA LEU A 100 3.65 -17.23 -12.00
C LEU A 100 3.17 -16.18 -11.00
N ASP A 101 4.12 -15.42 -10.44
CA ASP A 101 3.87 -14.51 -9.34
C ASP A 101 2.78 -13.47 -9.66
N LYS A 102 1.79 -13.37 -8.75
CA LYS A 102 0.80 -12.29 -8.78
C LYS A 102 0.81 -11.48 -7.50
N ALA A 103 0.69 -10.16 -7.67
CA ALA A 103 0.69 -9.19 -6.58
C ALA A 103 -0.35 -9.50 -5.49
N ASP A 104 -1.51 -10.03 -5.89
CA ASP A 104 -2.66 -10.31 -5.02
C ASP A 104 -2.53 -11.61 -4.21
N ASN A 105 -1.75 -12.60 -4.66
CA ASN A 105 -1.77 -13.94 -4.07
C ASN A 105 -0.41 -14.62 -3.78
N MET A 106 0.73 -13.99 -4.09
CA MET A 106 2.06 -14.55 -3.79
C MET A 106 2.28 -14.91 -2.30
N ASN A 107 1.60 -14.20 -1.40
CA ASN A 107 1.71 -14.36 0.05
C ASN A 107 0.62 -15.28 0.64
N LEU A 108 -0.26 -15.84 -0.18
CA LEU A 108 -1.45 -16.59 0.27
C LEU A 108 -1.24 -18.10 0.30
N PHE A 109 -0.13 -18.58 -0.24
CA PHE A 109 0.29 -19.97 -0.07
C PHE A 109 0.37 -20.33 1.42
N GLY A 110 -0.27 -21.44 1.79
CA GLY A 110 -0.31 -21.92 3.18
C GLY A 110 -1.29 -21.17 4.10
N LEU A 111 -1.88 -20.07 3.64
CA LEU A 111 -2.95 -19.32 4.33
C LEU A 111 -4.34 -19.72 3.86
N LEU A 112 -4.51 -20.01 2.57
CA LEU A 112 -5.76 -20.49 2.02
C LEU A 112 -5.92 -21.99 2.22
N ASN A 113 -7.18 -22.43 2.32
CA ASN A 113 -7.53 -23.83 2.32
C ASN A 113 -7.35 -24.41 0.91
N GLU A 114 -6.86 -25.64 0.85
CA GLU A 114 -6.76 -26.42 -0.38
C GLU A 114 -8.10 -27.12 -0.68
N PRO A 115 -8.42 -27.37 -1.96
CA PRO A 115 -7.62 -27.10 -3.15
C PRO A 115 -7.58 -25.62 -3.57
N LEU A 116 -6.41 -25.14 -4.01
CA LEU A 116 -6.23 -23.77 -4.48
C LEU A 116 -6.82 -23.60 -5.89
N PRO A 117 -7.76 -22.65 -6.12
CA PRO A 117 -8.26 -22.37 -7.47
C PRO A 117 -7.12 -21.94 -8.38
N SER A 118 -6.91 -22.66 -9.48
CA SER A 118 -5.71 -22.51 -10.30
C SER A 118 -5.97 -22.62 -11.79
N VAL A 119 -5.05 -22.03 -12.57
CA VAL A 119 -5.01 -22.16 -14.03
C VAL A 119 -3.58 -22.46 -14.47
N ILE A 120 -3.45 -23.34 -15.46
CA ILE A 120 -2.18 -23.59 -16.12
C ILE A 120 -2.09 -22.69 -17.35
N ILE A 121 -1.12 -21.78 -17.35
CA ILE A 121 -0.89 -20.81 -18.40
C ILE A 121 0.13 -21.40 -19.38
N PRO A 122 -0.26 -21.69 -20.63
CA PRO A 122 0.70 -22.12 -21.63
C PRO A 122 1.70 -20.99 -21.89
N CYS A 123 2.98 -21.33 -21.93
CA CYS A 123 4.07 -20.41 -22.24
C CYS A 123 5.05 -21.12 -23.17
N GLU A 124 5.51 -20.42 -24.19
CA GLU A 124 6.45 -20.90 -25.21
C GLU A 124 7.91 -20.74 -24.77
N SER A 125 8.17 -19.81 -23.83
CA SER A 125 9.50 -19.55 -23.27
C SER A 125 9.42 -18.97 -21.85
N VAL A 126 10.55 -19.01 -21.15
CA VAL A 126 10.72 -18.33 -19.85
C VAL A 126 10.52 -16.82 -19.99
N ALA A 127 11.00 -16.23 -21.10
CA ALA A 127 10.81 -14.82 -21.39
C ALA A 127 9.33 -14.45 -21.50
N GLU A 128 8.51 -15.24 -22.20
CA GLU A 128 7.07 -15.02 -22.30
C GLU A 128 6.38 -15.18 -20.93
N ALA A 129 6.77 -16.20 -20.14
CA ALA A 129 6.22 -16.42 -18.81
C ALA A 129 6.46 -15.21 -17.89
N TYR A 130 7.68 -14.67 -17.84
CA TYR A 130 7.96 -13.47 -17.04
C TYR A 130 7.43 -12.19 -17.67
N GLN A 131 7.25 -12.11 -18.99
CA GLN A 131 6.53 -10.99 -19.59
C GLN A 131 5.08 -10.94 -19.08
N LYS A 132 4.40 -12.08 -18.99
CA LYS A 132 3.04 -12.16 -18.39
C LYS A 132 3.03 -11.72 -16.93
N VAL A 133 4.02 -12.15 -16.14
CA VAL A 133 4.20 -11.71 -14.74
C VAL A 133 4.41 -10.20 -14.66
N ALA A 134 5.37 -9.67 -15.44
CA ALA A 134 5.72 -8.25 -15.44
C ALA A 134 4.56 -7.36 -15.91
N THR A 135 3.86 -7.74 -16.98
CA THR A 135 2.66 -7.03 -17.47
C THR A 135 1.56 -7.02 -16.42
N THR A 136 1.30 -8.17 -15.78
CA THR A 136 0.30 -8.27 -14.71
C THR A 136 0.68 -7.39 -13.53
N ALA A 137 1.94 -7.42 -13.10
CA ALA A 137 2.42 -6.60 -11.99
C ALA A 137 2.37 -5.10 -12.29
N TYR A 138 2.72 -4.67 -13.51
CA TYR A 138 2.66 -3.27 -13.93
C TYR A 138 1.24 -2.71 -13.92
N LEU A 139 0.25 -3.52 -14.33
CA LEU A 139 -1.16 -3.11 -14.37
C LEU A 139 -1.90 -3.34 -13.05
N SER A 140 -1.33 -4.10 -12.11
CA SER A 140 -1.93 -4.37 -10.80
C SER A 140 -1.84 -3.15 -9.90
N GLN A 141 -2.94 -2.81 -9.23
CA GLN A 141 -3.00 -1.71 -8.27
C GLN A 141 -3.14 -2.24 -6.84
N GLY A 142 -2.24 -1.82 -5.96
CA GLY A 142 -2.40 -1.95 -4.51
C GLY A 142 -3.16 -0.76 -3.92
N ALA A 143 -3.82 -0.98 -2.79
CA ALA A 143 -4.50 0.09 -2.06
C ALA A 143 -3.53 1.23 -1.69
N SER A 144 -3.85 2.44 -2.14
CA SER A 144 -3.12 3.65 -1.80
C SER A 144 -3.39 4.08 -0.35
N LYS A 145 -2.71 5.13 0.13
CA LYS A 145 -2.96 5.64 1.47
C LYS A 145 -4.39 6.20 1.63
N ASP A 146 -4.94 6.84 0.60
CA ASP A 146 -6.33 7.31 0.61
C ASP A 146 -7.34 6.16 0.58
N ASP A 147 -7.03 5.06 -0.11
CA ASP A 147 -7.85 3.84 -0.02
C ASP A 147 -7.82 3.29 1.41
N TRP A 148 -6.66 3.23 2.06
CA TRP A 148 -6.56 2.78 3.46
C TRP A 148 -7.29 3.70 4.44
N VAL A 149 -7.36 5.02 4.19
CA VAL A 149 -8.21 5.94 4.96
C VAL A 149 -9.68 5.53 4.83
N GLY A 150 -10.16 5.30 3.60
CA GLY A 150 -11.55 4.90 3.35
C GLY A 150 -11.89 3.53 3.94
N LEU A 151 -11.06 2.52 3.67
CA LEU A 151 -11.24 1.16 4.19
C LEU A 151 -11.22 1.15 5.72
N GLY A 152 -10.24 1.84 6.33
CA GLY A 152 -10.15 1.99 7.78
C GLY A 152 -11.40 2.64 8.36
N GLY A 153 -11.89 3.73 7.74
CA GLY A 153 -13.10 4.43 8.18
C GLY A 153 -14.36 3.56 8.14
N ILE A 154 -14.60 2.85 7.03
CA ILE A 154 -15.80 2.02 6.88
C ILE A 154 -15.77 0.79 7.80
N VAL A 155 -14.65 0.07 7.85
CA VAL A 155 -14.55 -1.16 8.66
C VAL A 155 -14.62 -0.86 10.15
N SER A 156 -13.90 0.17 10.62
CA SER A 156 -13.88 0.56 12.03
C SER A 156 -15.02 1.50 12.44
N LYS A 157 -15.88 1.91 11.51
CA LYS A 157 -16.93 2.92 11.69
C LYS A 157 -16.41 4.25 12.26
N ASP A 158 -15.19 4.62 11.86
CA ASP A 158 -14.51 5.85 12.29
C ASP A 158 -14.97 7.02 11.40
N GLU A 159 -15.89 7.82 11.93
CA GLU A 159 -16.51 8.95 11.22
C GLU A 159 -15.49 9.97 10.73
N LEU A 160 -14.40 10.18 11.47
CA LEU A 160 -13.34 11.12 11.10
C LEU A 160 -12.58 10.64 9.85
N LEU A 161 -12.24 9.34 9.77
CA LEU A 161 -11.64 8.78 8.56
C LEU A 161 -12.60 8.83 7.37
N ILE A 162 -13.91 8.61 7.58
CA ILE A 162 -14.93 8.75 6.54
C ILE A 162 -14.98 10.18 6.02
N GLN A 163 -14.99 11.17 6.90
CA GLN A 163 -14.95 12.60 6.55
C GLN A 163 -13.66 12.96 5.79
N ILE A 164 -12.51 12.44 6.19
CA ILE A 164 -11.24 12.68 5.49
C ILE A 164 -11.28 12.07 4.08
N ARG A 165 -11.84 10.87 3.89
CA ARG A 165 -12.00 10.27 2.56
C ARG A 165 -12.95 11.09 1.69
N GLN A 166 -14.09 11.52 2.23
CA GLN A 166 -15.04 12.38 1.52
C GLN A 166 -14.39 13.70 1.10
N PHE A 167 -13.62 14.31 1.99
CA PHE A 167 -12.87 15.53 1.71
C PHE A 167 -11.82 15.32 0.61
N GLY A 168 -11.05 14.23 0.70
CA GLY A 168 -10.06 13.84 -0.31
C GLY A 168 -10.67 13.69 -1.70
N ASN A 169 -11.83 13.02 -1.77
CA ASN A 169 -12.56 12.84 -3.03
C ASN A 169 -13.12 14.16 -3.57
N LYS A 170 -13.70 15.01 -2.69
CA LYS A 170 -14.28 16.30 -3.08
C LYS A 170 -13.25 17.25 -3.70
N TYR A 171 -12.02 17.24 -3.20
CA TYR A 171 -10.96 18.16 -3.62
C TYR A 171 -9.85 17.51 -4.45
N GLU A 172 -10.03 16.24 -4.82
CA GLU A 172 -9.08 15.45 -5.63
C GLU A 172 -7.67 15.44 -5.03
N ILE A 173 -7.57 15.18 -3.72
CA ILE A 173 -6.30 15.16 -2.99
C ILE A 173 -6.01 13.80 -2.36
N GLY A 174 -4.74 13.42 -2.36
CA GLY A 174 -4.27 12.17 -1.76
C GLY A 174 -4.37 12.16 -0.23
N GLY A 175 -4.38 10.95 0.34
CA GLY A 175 -4.73 10.71 1.74
C GLY A 175 -3.86 11.43 2.76
N THR A 176 -2.57 11.66 2.46
CA THR A 176 -1.69 12.46 3.33
C THR A 176 -2.09 13.93 3.35
N THR A 177 -2.41 14.52 2.19
CA THR A 177 -2.84 15.91 2.10
C THR A 177 -4.19 16.10 2.78
N ALA A 178 -5.15 15.19 2.53
CA ALA A 178 -6.47 15.22 3.16
C ALA A 178 -6.38 15.17 4.69
N GLN A 179 -5.61 14.23 5.26
CA GLN A 179 -5.38 14.16 6.70
C GLN A 179 -4.76 15.45 7.24
N GLY A 180 -3.82 16.05 6.50
CA GLY A 180 -3.19 17.30 6.89
C GLY A 180 -4.18 18.45 7.07
N TYR A 181 -5.23 18.53 6.25
CA TYR A 181 -6.29 19.53 6.44
C TYR A 181 -7.08 19.33 7.73
N PHE A 182 -7.24 18.09 8.18
CA PHE A 182 -7.84 17.77 9.48
C PHE A 182 -6.86 17.91 10.66
N GLY A 183 -5.59 18.24 10.40
CA GLY A 183 -4.55 18.32 11.44
C GLY A 183 -3.98 16.97 11.86
N LEU A 184 -4.20 15.93 11.05
CA LEU A 184 -3.85 14.54 11.37
C LEU A 184 -2.69 14.03 10.52
N SER A 185 -2.03 12.99 11.02
CA SER A 185 -0.98 12.27 10.29
C SER A 185 -0.92 10.79 10.70
N ALA A 186 -1.98 10.04 10.41
CA ALA A 186 -1.96 8.59 10.56
C ALA A 186 -1.01 7.97 9.51
N ASN A 187 -0.18 7.03 9.96
CA ASN A 187 0.66 6.24 9.08
C ASN A 187 -0.15 5.07 8.46
N THR A 188 0.36 4.47 7.39
CA THR A 188 -0.34 3.39 6.68
C THR A 188 -0.57 2.17 7.56
N SER A 189 0.34 1.86 8.49
CA SER A 189 0.20 0.70 9.39
C SER A 189 -1.01 0.85 10.34
N LEU A 190 -1.22 2.04 10.90
CA LEU A 190 -2.39 2.34 11.71
C LEU A 190 -3.68 2.22 10.88
N LEU A 191 -3.70 2.80 9.68
CA LEU A 191 -4.86 2.72 8.79
C LEU A 191 -5.19 1.27 8.40
N GLN A 192 -4.16 0.46 8.11
CA GLN A 192 -4.30 -0.97 7.87
C GLN A 192 -4.85 -1.71 9.09
N SER A 193 -4.38 -1.39 10.29
CA SER A 193 -4.94 -1.99 11.51
C SER A 193 -6.43 -1.68 11.69
N LYS A 194 -6.86 -0.44 11.39
CA LYS A 194 -8.27 -0.06 11.42
C LYS A 194 -9.10 -0.78 10.35
N ALA A 195 -8.50 -1.05 9.20
CA ALA A 195 -9.15 -1.75 8.10
C ALA A 195 -9.23 -3.28 8.28
N LEU A 196 -8.36 -3.85 9.13
CA LEU A 196 -8.21 -5.30 9.31
C LEU A 196 -8.72 -5.81 10.66
N VAL A 197 -8.82 -4.95 11.67
CA VAL A 197 -9.23 -5.30 13.04
C VAL A 197 -10.37 -4.39 13.48
N MET A 198 -11.50 -4.99 13.85
CA MET A 198 -12.75 -4.28 14.15
C MET A 198 -12.64 -3.44 15.44
N GLU A 199 -11.91 -3.91 16.45
CA GLU A 199 -11.58 -3.16 17.68
C GLU A 199 -10.21 -2.49 17.53
N SER A 200 -10.17 -1.42 16.74
CA SER A 200 -8.95 -0.64 16.55
C SER A 200 -8.90 0.58 17.48
N SER A 201 -7.69 0.99 17.88
CA SER A 201 -7.51 2.17 18.72
C SER A 201 -8.09 3.42 18.06
N ALA A 202 -8.68 4.31 18.86
CA ALA A 202 -9.13 5.62 18.41
C ALA A 202 -7.97 6.42 17.79
N LEU A 203 -8.29 7.29 16.84
CA LEU A 203 -7.35 8.33 16.44
C LEU A 203 -7.18 9.28 17.64
N LEU A 204 -5.94 9.46 18.09
CA LEU A 204 -5.63 10.33 19.22
C LEU A 204 -5.27 11.73 18.73
N GLY A 205 -5.58 12.73 19.55
CA GLY A 205 -5.23 14.13 19.34
C GLY A 205 -6.39 15.00 18.88
N GLU A 206 -6.21 16.31 19.03
CA GLU A 206 -7.15 17.29 18.49
C GLU A 206 -7.13 17.26 16.96
N HIS A 207 -8.31 17.35 16.37
CA HIS A 207 -8.49 17.38 14.93
C HIS A 207 -9.52 18.43 14.56
N ARG A 208 -9.40 18.93 13.33
CA ARG A 208 -10.34 19.91 12.79
C ARG A 208 -11.66 19.22 12.41
N THR A 209 -12.75 19.96 12.49
CA THR A 209 -14.03 19.53 11.90
C THR A 209 -13.95 19.58 10.37
N PHE A 210 -14.88 18.92 9.69
CA PHE A 210 -14.98 19.01 8.23
C PHE A 210 -15.09 20.46 7.74
N GLU A 211 -15.89 21.29 8.43
CA GLU A 211 -16.06 22.70 8.08
C GLU A 211 -14.75 23.50 8.24
N GLN A 212 -14.03 23.28 9.33
CA GLN A 212 -12.72 23.90 9.55
C GLN A 212 -11.71 23.49 8.47
N ALA A 213 -11.63 22.20 8.14
CA ALA A 213 -10.78 21.70 7.06
C ALA A 213 -11.14 22.32 5.71
N GLU A 214 -12.43 22.46 5.41
CA GLU A 214 -12.94 23.07 4.18
C GLU A 214 -12.63 24.57 4.11
N ASN A 215 -12.83 25.30 5.20
CA ASN A 215 -12.48 26.71 5.27
C ASN A 215 -10.98 26.92 5.06
N LEU A 216 -10.14 26.07 5.66
CA LEU A 216 -8.69 26.11 5.45
C LEU A 216 -8.31 25.84 3.99
N PHE A 217 -8.95 24.88 3.33
CA PHE A 217 -8.73 24.61 1.91
C PHE A 217 -9.12 25.80 1.03
N LYS A 218 -10.27 26.43 1.28
CA LYS A 218 -10.71 27.62 0.54
C LYS A 218 -9.74 28.81 0.72
N ALA A 219 -9.30 29.07 1.95
CA ALA A 219 -8.30 30.10 2.25
C ALA A 219 -6.97 29.79 1.52
N MET A 220 -6.60 28.52 1.46
CA MET A 220 -5.42 28.05 0.74
C MET A 220 -5.49 28.29 -0.76
N VAL A 221 -6.63 27.98 -1.37
CA VAL A 221 -6.87 28.26 -2.79
C VAL A 221 -6.80 29.75 -3.06
N GLN A 222 -7.38 30.57 -2.19
CA GLN A 222 -7.31 32.03 -2.32
C GLN A 222 -5.86 32.54 -2.21
N ALA A 223 -5.08 32.03 -1.26
CA ALA A 223 -3.72 32.47 -1.00
C ALA A 223 -2.71 31.97 -2.04
N PHE A 224 -2.79 30.72 -2.50
CA PHE A 224 -1.73 30.11 -3.33
C PHE A 224 -2.22 29.40 -4.60
N GLY A 225 -3.54 29.35 -4.82
CA GLY A 225 -4.15 28.65 -5.94
C GLY A 225 -4.38 27.15 -5.70
N VAL A 226 -5.22 26.56 -6.55
CA VAL A 226 -5.70 25.16 -6.41
C VAL A 226 -4.54 24.17 -6.40
N ARG A 227 -3.61 24.27 -7.34
CA ARG A 227 -2.48 23.33 -7.44
C ARG A 227 -1.63 23.32 -6.17
N ALA A 228 -1.44 24.47 -5.52
CA ALA A 228 -0.68 24.57 -4.28
C ALA A 228 -1.45 23.97 -3.09
N ALA A 229 -2.75 24.25 -2.99
CA ALA A 229 -3.63 23.68 -1.97
C ALA A 229 -3.68 22.15 -2.00
N GLN A 230 -3.55 21.54 -3.18
CA GLN A 230 -3.55 20.09 -3.32
C GLN A 230 -2.23 19.41 -2.91
N GLN A 231 -1.17 20.18 -2.63
CA GLN A 231 0.15 19.65 -2.35
C GLN A 231 0.44 19.54 -0.86
N THR A 232 0.89 18.34 -0.43
CA THR A 232 1.19 18.04 0.96
C THR A 232 2.16 19.03 1.62
N ARG A 233 3.13 19.56 0.87
CA ARG A 233 4.14 20.50 1.42
C ARG A 233 3.54 21.81 1.93
N TYR A 234 2.52 22.34 1.26
CA TYR A 234 1.86 23.57 1.70
C TYR A 234 1.03 23.32 2.96
N VAL A 235 0.30 22.20 2.98
CA VAL A 235 -0.49 21.81 4.15
C VAL A 235 0.39 21.57 5.37
N LYS A 236 1.58 20.96 5.18
CA LYS A 236 2.59 20.81 6.25
C LYS A 236 3.06 22.16 6.79
N ALA A 237 3.45 23.09 5.91
CA ALA A 237 3.90 24.42 6.31
C ALA A 237 2.83 25.12 7.18
N ILE A 238 1.57 25.06 6.75
CA ILE A 238 0.46 25.68 7.45
C ILE A 238 0.16 25.04 8.79
N ASN A 239 0.19 23.71 8.87
CA ASN A 239 0.01 23.05 10.16
C ASN A 239 1.09 23.46 11.16
N THR A 240 2.33 23.67 10.72
CA THR A 240 3.39 24.25 11.56
C THR A 240 3.04 25.67 12.00
N CYS A 241 2.61 26.54 11.08
CA CYS A 241 2.21 27.90 11.43
C CYS A 241 1.01 27.94 12.41
N ILE A 242 0.01 27.07 12.21
CA ILE A 242 -1.16 26.94 13.09
C ILE A 242 -0.74 26.51 14.50
N SER A 243 0.24 25.60 14.61
CA SER A 243 0.76 25.19 15.93
C SER A 243 1.46 26.32 16.69
N GLN A 244 1.92 27.37 16.00
CA GLN A 244 2.60 28.52 16.60
C GLN A 244 1.67 29.71 16.88
N PHE A 245 0.65 29.92 16.04
CA PHE A 245 -0.18 31.14 16.06
C PHE A 245 -1.68 30.92 16.26
N ASP A 246 -2.16 29.68 16.32
CA ASP A 246 -3.59 29.29 16.23
C ASP A 246 -4.20 29.37 14.82
N MET A 247 -5.32 28.66 14.63
CA MET A 247 -5.97 28.56 13.32
C MET A 247 -6.62 29.88 12.89
N ALA A 248 -7.20 30.65 13.80
CA ALA A 248 -7.88 31.89 13.47
C ALA A 248 -6.89 32.95 12.95
N THR A 249 -5.74 33.07 13.61
CA THR A 249 -4.66 33.97 13.21
C THR A 249 -4.10 33.59 11.84
N ILE A 250 -3.84 32.30 11.60
CA ILE A 250 -3.33 31.84 10.29
C ILE A 250 -4.37 32.02 9.19
N MET A 251 -5.65 31.80 9.46
CA MET A 251 -6.72 32.05 8.48
C MET A 251 -6.79 33.51 8.06
N GLU A 252 -6.59 34.46 8.98
CA GLU A 252 -6.49 35.88 8.65
C GLU A 252 -5.19 36.22 7.89
N ALA A 253 -4.07 35.61 8.27
CA ALA A 253 -2.79 35.81 7.58
C ALA A 253 -2.88 35.36 6.11
N LEU A 254 -3.51 34.22 5.84
CA LEU A 254 -3.71 33.71 4.47
C LEU A 254 -4.53 34.68 3.59
N LYS A 255 -5.51 35.39 4.16
CA LYS A 255 -6.30 36.40 3.43
C LYS A 255 -5.47 37.61 3.00
N LYS A 256 -4.36 37.90 3.69
CA LYS A 256 -3.47 39.04 3.40
C LYS A 256 -2.43 38.74 2.33
N ILE A 257 -2.24 37.46 1.97
CA ILE A 257 -1.30 37.05 0.92
C ILE A 257 -1.83 37.51 -0.45
N GLY A 258 -1.21 38.55 -0.98
CA GLY A 258 -1.54 39.15 -2.27
C GLY A 258 -0.75 38.55 -3.43
N ALA A 259 -0.86 39.18 -4.60
CA ALA A 259 -0.18 38.71 -5.81
C ALA A 259 1.35 38.86 -5.73
N THR A 260 1.85 39.87 -5.02
CA THR A 260 3.28 40.16 -4.87
C THR A 260 3.98 39.07 -4.07
N GLU A 261 3.38 38.66 -2.96
CA GLU A 261 3.87 37.60 -2.08
C GLU A 261 3.88 36.23 -2.78
N LYS A 262 2.86 35.96 -3.62
CA LYS A 262 2.81 34.74 -4.45
C LYS A 262 3.97 34.67 -5.45
N LEU A 263 4.26 35.79 -6.13
CA LEU A 263 5.37 35.87 -7.08
C LEU A 263 6.73 35.70 -6.39
N GLN A 264 6.86 36.13 -5.13
CA GLN A 264 8.08 35.90 -4.36
C GLN A 264 8.30 34.40 -4.08
N ILE A 265 7.25 33.64 -3.74
CA ILE A 265 7.35 32.18 -3.56
C ILE A 265 7.77 31.50 -4.87
N GLU A 266 7.16 31.86 -6.00
CA GLU A 266 7.46 31.26 -7.31
C GLU A 266 8.89 31.55 -7.78
N LYS A 267 9.40 32.76 -7.48
CA LYS A 267 10.76 33.18 -7.81
C LYS A 267 11.81 32.73 -6.80
N SER A 268 11.39 32.35 -5.59
CA SER A 268 12.33 31.91 -4.56
C SER A 268 13.02 30.62 -5.01
N LYS A 269 14.33 30.70 -5.23
CA LYS A 269 15.23 29.53 -5.35
C LYS A 269 15.50 28.97 -3.95
N CYS A 270 14.44 28.71 -3.21
CA CYS A 270 14.53 28.20 -1.86
C CYS A 270 14.77 26.69 -1.95
N ASP A 271 15.91 26.23 -1.45
CA ASP A 271 16.24 24.81 -1.39
C ASP A 271 15.21 24.05 -0.53
N ASP A 272 14.65 24.71 0.49
CA ASP A 272 13.51 24.22 1.29
C ASP A 272 12.25 25.08 1.08
N LYS A 273 11.39 24.63 0.15
CA LYS A 273 10.10 25.26 -0.13
C LYS A 273 9.17 25.31 1.07
N ILE A 274 9.28 24.40 2.05
CA ILE A 274 8.41 24.42 3.25
C ILE A 274 8.81 25.58 4.16
N ALA A 275 10.11 25.76 4.43
CA ALA A 275 10.61 26.83 5.29
C ALA A 275 10.28 28.22 4.72
N CYS A 276 10.38 28.40 3.41
CA CYS A 276 10.00 29.65 2.75
C CYS A 276 8.48 29.93 2.85
N LEU A 277 7.63 28.91 2.70
CA LEU A 277 6.19 29.07 2.90
C LEU A 277 5.85 29.42 4.35
N GLN A 278 6.50 28.77 5.32
CA GLN A 278 6.33 29.07 6.73
C GLN A 278 6.72 30.51 7.05
N SER A 279 7.88 30.96 6.57
CA SER A 279 8.39 32.32 6.81
C SER A 279 7.40 33.39 6.33
N LEU A 280 6.86 33.25 5.11
CA LEU A 280 5.87 34.17 4.57
C LEU A 280 4.60 34.23 5.45
N ILE A 281 4.09 33.06 5.84
CA ILE A 281 2.85 32.98 6.64
C ILE A 281 3.08 33.57 8.04
N ILE A 282 4.23 33.29 8.64
CA ILE A 282 4.62 33.80 9.96
C ILE A 282 4.78 35.32 9.93
N GLU A 283 5.39 35.88 8.89
CA GLU A 283 5.52 37.34 8.72
C GLU A 283 4.13 38.01 8.71
N GLN A 284 3.20 37.49 7.91
CA GLN A 284 1.82 38.00 7.86
C GLN A 284 1.09 37.83 9.20
N ALA A 285 1.25 36.69 9.88
CA ALA A 285 0.65 36.46 11.19
C ALA A 285 1.20 37.40 12.28
N THR A 286 2.49 37.74 12.20
CA THR A 286 3.16 38.63 13.17
C THR A 286 2.72 40.08 12.98
N LEU A 287 2.62 40.55 11.73
CA LEU A 287 2.05 41.86 11.40
C LEU A 287 0.62 42.02 11.94
N LEU A 288 -0.20 40.95 11.87
CA LEU A 288 -1.56 40.96 12.42
C LEU A 288 -1.57 41.07 13.94
N LYS A 289 -0.67 40.39 14.66
CA LYS A 289 -0.59 40.49 16.12
C LYS A 289 -0.22 41.91 16.57
N HIS A 290 0.80 42.51 15.97
CA HIS A 290 1.20 43.89 16.30
C HIS A 290 0.16 44.95 15.91
N SER A 291 -0.70 44.69 14.92
CA SER A 291 -1.79 45.62 14.57
C SER A 291 -2.99 45.58 15.55
N LYS A 292 -3.03 44.59 16.44
CA LYS A 292 -4.10 44.40 17.45
C LYS A 292 -3.68 44.82 18.86
N GLU A 293 -2.40 45.15 19.05
CA GLU A 293 -1.82 45.75 20.27
C GLU A 293 -1.88 47.28 20.16
#